data_AF-A0A1Y1Q3J9-F1
#
_entry.id   AF-A0A1Y1Q3J9-F1
#
_cell.length_a   1.000
_cell.length_b   1.000
_cell.length_c   1.000
_cell.angle_alpha   90.00
_cell.angle_beta   90.00
_cell.angle_gamma   90.00
#
_symmetry.space_group_name_H-M   'P 1'
#
loop_
_entity.id
_entity.type
_entity.pdbx_description
1 polymer ?
#
loop_
_entity_poly.entity_id
_entity_poly.type
_entity_poly.pdbx_seq_one_letter_code
_entity_poly.pdbx_strand_id
1 'polypeptide(L)'
;PVIDADVIAHQLVEPGQPALEQIITTFGMELRQRDGTLDRDKLRQLVFNNPTQRQRLEAILHPLVIKKLWAEAHSSLFPIAY
;
A
#
# COMPACT_ATOMS: atom_id res chain seq x y z
N PRO A 1 -13.91 14.90 -2.36
CA PRO A 1 -12.83 14.58 -1.40
C PRO A 1 -12.06 13.32 -1.86
N VAL A 2 -11.00 13.51 -2.64
CA VAL A 2 -10.19 12.45 -3.30
C VAL A 2 -8.77 12.39 -2.70
N ILE A 3 -8.51 13.13 -1.62
CA ILE A 3 -7.18 13.70 -1.35
C ILE A 3 -6.35 12.91 -0.32
N ASP A 4 -6.92 12.06 0.52
CA ASP A 4 -6.13 11.36 1.55
C ASP A 4 -5.64 9.96 1.16
N ALA A 5 -6.33 9.28 0.24
CA ALA A 5 -5.96 7.93 -0.18
C ALA A 5 -4.65 7.89 -0.99
N ASP A 6 -4.37 8.91 -1.82
CA ASP A 6 -3.17 8.95 -2.66
C ASP A 6 -1.90 9.14 -1.80
N VAL A 7 -1.99 9.97 -0.75
CA VAL A 7 -0.88 10.22 0.18
C VAL A 7 -0.56 8.98 1.02
N ILE A 8 -1.59 8.33 1.57
CA ILE A 8 -1.43 7.11 2.36
C ILE A 8 -0.94 5.95 1.49
N ALA A 9 -1.46 5.82 0.27
CA ALA A 9 -0.94 4.87 -0.70
C ALA A 9 0.54 5.14 -0.98
N HIS A 10 0.96 6.40 -1.03
CA HIS A 10 2.34 6.75 -1.29
C HIS A 10 3.31 6.29 -0.20
N GLN A 11 2.94 6.46 1.08
CA GLN A 11 3.74 5.98 2.21
C GLN A 11 3.73 4.46 2.34
N LEU A 12 2.63 3.81 1.97
CA LEU A 12 2.51 2.36 2.07
C LEU A 12 3.31 1.64 0.97
N VAL A 13 3.60 2.29 -0.16
CA VAL A 13 4.39 1.71 -1.26
C VAL A 13 5.88 2.03 -1.20
N GLU A 14 6.35 2.58 -0.08
CA GLU A 14 7.79 2.78 0.13
C GLU A 14 8.53 1.43 0.17
N PRO A 15 9.79 1.39 -0.34
CA PRO A 15 10.59 0.18 -0.32
C PRO A 15 10.75 -0.37 1.10
N GLY A 16 10.46 -1.66 1.28
CA GLY A 16 10.46 -2.32 2.58
C GLY A 16 9.10 -2.38 3.27
N GLN A 17 8.07 -1.72 2.73
CA GLN A 17 6.71 -1.85 3.24
C GLN A 17 6.01 -3.11 2.70
N PRO A 18 5.16 -3.77 3.51
CA PRO A 18 4.41 -4.94 3.07
C PRO A 18 3.38 -4.63 1.99
N ALA A 19 2.95 -3.37 1.84
CA ALA A 19 2.01 -3.00 0.78
C ALA A 19 2.65 -3.06 -0.60
N LEU A 20 3.91 -2.63 -0.71
CA LEU A 20 4.65 -2.70 -1.96
C LEU A 20 4.68 -4.13 -2.49
N GLU A 21 5.09 -5.09 -1.66
CA GLU A 21 5.15 -6.51 -2.04
C GLU A 21 3.78 -7.07 -2.46
N GLN A 22 2.70 -6.72 -1.75
CA GLN A 22 1.36 -7.16 -2.13
C GLN A 22 0.89 -6.55 -3.46
N ILE A 23 1.18 -5.27 -3.70
CA ILE A 23 0.86 -4.60 -4.96
C ILE A 23 1.64 -5.25 -6.10
N ILE A 24 2.93 -5.51 -5.92
CA ILE A 24 3.79 -6.19 -6.89
C ILE A 24 3.26 -7.61 -7.18
N THR A 25 2.83 -8.33 -6.13
CA THR A 25 2.25 -9.68 -6.28
C THR A 25 0.91 -9.65 -7.02
N THR A 26 0.07 -8.64 -6.77
CA THR A 26 -1.29 -8.58 -7.33
C THR A 26 -1.33 -8.02 -8.75
N PHE A 27 -0.52 -6.99 -9.01
CA PHE A 27 -0.51 -6.30 -10.30
C PHE A 27 0.65 -6.73 -11.20
N GLY A 28 1.67 -7.39 -10.65
CA GLY A 28 2.79 -7.95 -11.38
C GLY A 28 4.14 -7.30 -11.05
N MET A 29 5.21 -8.07 -11.20
CA MET A 29 6.60 -7.61 -11.04
C MET A 29 7.00 -6.52 -12.03
N GLU A 30 6.23 -6.32 -13.10
CA GLU A 30 6.43 -5.25 -14.09
C GLU A 30 6.22 -3.84 -13.53
N LEU A 31 5.54 -3.72 -12.38
CA LEU A 31 5.43 -2.48 -11.62
C LEU A 31 6.61 -2.26 -10.67
N ARG A 32 7.53 -3.22 -10.51
CA ARG A 32 8.75 -3.00 -9.73
C ARG A 32 9.79 -2.30 -10.59
N GLN A 33 10.26 -1.14 -10.14
CA GLN A 33 11.43 -0.51 -10.75
C GLN A 33 12.71 -1.24 -10.34
N ARG A 34 13.78 -1.04 -11.11
CA ARG A 34 15.10 -1.63 -10.83
C ARG A 34 15.68 -1.21 -9.48
N ASP A 35 15.29 -0.03 -9.00
CA ASP A 35 15.68 0.49 -7.68
C ASP A 35 14.90 -0.16 -6.52
N GLY A 36 13.92 -1.01 -6.84
CA GLY A 36 13.05 -1.66 -5.86
C GLY A 36 11.85 -0.82 -5.45
N THR A 37 11.66 0.35 -6.05
CA THR A 37 10.50 1.23 -5.87
C THR A 37 9.34 0.84 -6.79
N LEU A 38 8.14 1.36 -6.53
CA LEU A 38 6.96 1.13 -7.36
C LEU A 38 6.92 2.08 -8.56
N ASP A 39 6.63 1.53 -9.74
CA ASP A 39 6.34 2.29 -10.96
C ASP A 39 4.93 2.89 -10.88
N ARG A 40 4.88 4.10 -10.35
CA ARG A 40 3.63 4.85 -10.15
C ARG A 40 2.96 5.23 -11.46
N ASP A 41 3.73 5.47 -12.52
CA ASP A 41 3.16 5.89 -13.80
C ASP A 41 2.37 4.73 -14.40
N LYS A 42 2.98 3.54 -14.44
CA LYS A 42 2.28 2.32 -14.87
C LYS A 42 1.09 1.98 -13.99
N LEU A 43 1.25 2.04 -12.66
CA LEU A 43 0.13 1.77 -11.74
C LEU A 43 -1.01 2.74 -12.03
N ARG A 44 -0.71 4.05 -12.15
CA ARG A 44 -1.69 5.09 -12.43
C ARG A 44 -2.41 4.82 -13.74
N GLN A 45 -1.70 4.54 -14.83
CA GLN A 45 -2.32 4.21 -16.11
C GLN A 45 -3.24 2.99 -15.99
N LEU A 46 -2.81 1.96 -15.27
CA LEU A 46 -3.56 0.72 -15.07
C LEU A 46 -4.84 0.91 -14.25
N VAL A 47 -4.79 1.66 -13.15
CA VAL A 47 -5.98 1.93 -12.31
C VAL A 47 -6.89 3.01 -12.89
N PHE A 48 -6.32 3.93 -13.69
CA PHE A 48 -7.09 4.98 -14.36
C PHE A 48 -7.87 4.43 -15.54
N ASN A 49 -7.26 3.53 -16.31
CA ASN A 49 -7.91 2.92 -17.48
C ASN A 49 -8.79 1.72 -17.11
N ASN A 50 -8.68 1.20 -15.88
CA ASN A 50 -9.44 0.03 -15.45
C ASN A 50 -9.99 0.18 -14.02
N PRO A 51 -11.28 0.50 -13.84
CA PRO A 51 -11.86 0.71 -12.52
C PRO A 51 -11.82 -0.55 -11.63
N THR A 52 -11.82 -1.74 -12.22
CA THR A 52 -11.65 -3.01 -11.50
C THR A 52 -10.28 -3.09 -10.82
N GLN A 53 -9.23 -2.60 -11.50
CA GLN A 53 -7.88 -2.55 -10.94
C GLN A 53 -7.81 -1.53 -9.80
N ARG A 54 -8.54 -0.41 -9.91
CA ARG A 54 -8.66 0.56 -8.82
C ARG A 54 -9.30 -0.07 -7.58
N GLN A 55 -10.40 -0.81 -7.74
CA GLN A 55 -11.02 -1.54 -6.63
C GLN A 55 -10.10 -2.59 -6.01
N ARG A 56 -9.27 -3.27 -6.82
CA ARG A 56 -8.26 -4.19 -6.29
C ARG A 56 -7.21 -3.46 -5.47
N LEU A 57 -6.73 -2.30 -5.92
CA LEU A 57 -5.77 -1.50 -5.17
C LEU A 57 -6.35 -1.09 -3.81
N GLU A 58 -7.61 -0.61 -3.81
CA GLU A 58 -8.36 -0.30 -2.59
C GLU A 58 -8.49 -1.53 -1.68
N ALA A 59 -8.82 -2.70 -2.24
CA ALA A 59 -8.95 -3.96 -1.50
C ALA A 59 -7.63 -4.48 -0.92
N ILE A 60 -6.47 -4.08 -1.45
CA ILE A 60 -5.15 -4.37 -0.88
C ILE A 60 -4.82 -3.36 0.23
N LEU A 61 -5.09 -2.07 0.01
CA LEU A 61 -4.82 -1.00 0.97
C LEU A 61 -5.66 -1.14 2.25
N HIS A 62 -6.96 -1.44 2.13
CA HIS A 62 -7.87 -1.58 3.27
C HIS A 62 -7.37 -2.56 4.36
N PRO A 63 -7.04 -3.84 4.06
CA PRO A 63 -6.55 -4.78 5.05
C PRO A 63 -5.16 -4.40 5.58
N LEU A 64 -4.35 -3.67 4.82
CA LEU A 64 -3.05 -3.19 5.29
C LEU A 64 -3.19 -2.02 6.27
N VAL A 65 -4.12 -1.10 6.04
CA VAL A 65 -4.49 -0.05 7.00
C VAL A 65 -5.00 -0.67 8.28
N ILE A 66 -5.87 -1.68 8.19
CA ILE A 66 -6.33 -2.46 9.35
C ILE A 66 -5.12 -3.11 10.04
N LYS A 67 -4.27 -3.82 9.31
CA LYS A 67 -3.10 -4.49 9.91
C LYS A 67 -2.15 -3.50 10.59
N LYS A 68 -1.97 -2.29 10.02
CA LYS A 68 -1.16 -1.22 10.62
C LYS A 68 -1.80 -0.66 11.88
N LEU A 69 -3.12 -0.44 11.88
CA LEU A 69 -3.90 -0.06 13.06
C LEU A 69 -3.77 -1.10 14.18
N TRP A 70 -3.83 -2.40 13.84
CA TRP A 70 -3.62 -3.49 14.79
C TRP A 70 -2.18 -3.52 15.32
N ALA A 71 -1.18 -3.27 14.46
CA ALA A 71 0.21 -3.19 14.88
C ALA A 71 0.48 -1.99 15.83
N GLU A 72 -0.07 -0.81 15.55
CA GLU A 72 0.03 0.37 16.43
C GLU A 72 -0.74 0.18 17.74
N ALA A 73 -1.93 -0.43 17.70
CA ALA A 73 -2.70 -0.75 18.89
C ALA A 73 -1.99 -1.75 19.81
N HIS A 74 -1.25 -2.71 19.23
CA HIS A 74 -0.44 -3.66 20.00
C HIS A 74 0.83 -3.01 20.59
N SER A 75 1.41 -2.02 19.90
CA SER A 75 2.59 -1.28 20.37
C SER A 75 2.27 -0.33 21.54
N SER A 76 1.07 0.28 21.55
CA SER A 76 0.66 1.20 22.62
C SER A 76 0.10 0.53 23.89
N LEU A 77 -0.03 -0.80 23.93
CA LEU A 77 -0.58 -1.53 25.08
C LEU A 77 0.47 -2.10 26.04
N PHE A 78 1.76 -1.80 25.86
CA PHE A 78 2.79 -2.17 26.84
C PHE A 78 3.63 -0.97 27.30
N PRO A 79 3.10 -0.12 28.20
CA PRO A 79 3.95 0.52 29.19
C PRO A 79 4.42 -0.57 30.16
N ILE A 80 5.47 -1.32 29.79
CA ILE A 80 6.17 -2.13 30.79
C ILE A 80 6.87 -1.17 31.74
N ALA A 81 6.18 -0.93 32.86
CA ALA A 81 6.78 -0.50 34.10
C ALA A 81 7.98 -1.40 34.41
N TYR A 82 9.12 -0.78 34.67
CA TYR A 82 10.20 -1.35 35.47
C TYR A 82 10.74 -0.28 36.41
#